data_AF-A0A382CPK0-F1
#
_entry.id   AF-A0A382CPK0-F1
#
_cell.length_a   1.000
_cell.length_b   1.000
_cell.length_c   1.000
_cell.angle_alpha   90.00
_cell.angle_beta   90.00
_cell.angle_gamma   90.00
#
_symmetry.space_group_name_H-M   'P 1'
#
loop_
_entity.id
_entity.type
_entity.pdbx_description
1 polymer ?
#
loop_
_entity_poly.entity_id
_entity_poly.type
_entity_poly.pdbx_seq_one_letter_code
_entity_poly.pdbx_strand_id
1 'polypeptide(L)'
;MKIKSQESLQSSYFIIRRKLRSVKGIKFFGFLATIIIVAMLSLMLIYYGASLQQNRSAAKIQELLINAAETKFSVFKNYMSGLASSPDQLYLDVKFEGIQLLNYARESALSRGLITDEEEKVTVKAKLSIGNNQYKVKLSPTGQALDMIGSPNKRAYKVKVSEGKKIYGMEEFRLLPPVTRQNMTEWVGHALEDKEGLTSLRYFFVELNLNGDDLGVYAIEEHFNKELLENRKAREGIIFSAKVGYLNDSQESVGFFSTTLYPIKIFNEKKISNDPISLNRIRILKSALQSVKNNEIEIGRIFDLEKFAIHYAIIDLMDGYHAVGYNSVFYFNPITNLIEPITREYNSLYYSQGPPYGPLMIHSHRTQEADNVLAWGFINKLFQNKEFTAQYLKQLVKLSDKKYLDEFFADVDEDFTSQINILYREFPFYKFPKEYMYERQKQIIGWLNQDLHVVANVDEDNLALYSIKLINNSLFPIELINIFSSDQNLETFLNNIVLPGKEISFSLDLEPNVTVNDLNFSYKIYGIKNLVREAIVVPKSFST
;
A
#
# COMPACT_ATOMS: atom_id res chain seq x y z
N MET A 1 73.49 79.89 15.19
CA MET A 1 73.62 79.19 13.89
C MET A 1 72.93 77.85 14.02
N LYS A 2 72.05 77.49 13.07
CA LYS A 2 71.16 76.31 13.07
C LYS A 2 71.87 75.02 13.52
N ILE A 3 71.16 74.14 14.22
CA ILE A 3 70.81 72.78 13.76
C ILE A 3 69.62 72.27 14.58
N LYS A 4 68.60 71.82 13.85
CA LYS A 4 67.38 71.14 14.31
C LYS A 4 67.74 69.83 15.01
N SER A 5 67.23 69.57 16.21
CA SER A 5 67.11 68.20 16.72
C SER A 5 65.80 67.59 16.20
N GLN A 6 65.94 66.42 15.59
CA GLN A 6 64.86 65.55 15.15
C GLN A 6 64.15 64.98 16.37
N GLU A 7 62.91 65.38 16.64
CA GLU A 7 61.99 64.55 17.39
C GLU A 7 60.60 64.60 16.75
N SER A 8 59.93 63.44 16.76
CA SER A 8 58.51 63.20 16.45
C SER A 8 58.09 62.65 15.07
N LEU A 9 58.94 61.90 14.36
CA LEU A 9 58.45 60.98 13.30
C LEU A 9 58.15 59.55 13.81
N GLN A 10 58.37 59.25 15.09
CA GLN A 10 58.09 57.91 15.67
C GLN A 10 56.73 57.75 16.36
N SER A 11 55.98 58.82 16.68
CA SER A 11 54.69 58.65 17.40
C SER A 11 53.51 58.29 16.48
N SER A 12 53.55 58.67 15.20
CA SER A 12 52.47 58.39 14.23
C SER A 12 52.44 56.92 13.79
N TYR A 13 53.59 56.25 13.73
CA TYR A 13 53.68 54.83 13.36
C TYR A 13 53.18 53.89 14.47
N PHE A 14 53.30 54.28 15.74
CA PHE A 14 52.94 53.42 16.87
C PHE A 14 51.42 53.38 17.11
N ILE A 15 50.72 54.48 16.86
CA ILE A 15 49.25 54.57 17.04
C ILE A 15 48.51 53.85 15.90
N ILE A 16 49.02 53.93 14.66
CA ILE A 16 48.45 53.22 13.51
C ILE A 16 48.67 51.70 13.64
N ARG A 17 49.83 51.23 14.11
CA ARG A 17 50.07 49.79 14.36
C ARG A 17 49.19 49.20 15.48
N ARG A 18 48.86 49.99 16.49
CA ARG A 18 47.99 49.56 17.61
C ARG A 18 46.51 49.49 17.21
N LYS A 19 46.02 50.42 16.36
CA LYS A 19 44.68 50.34 15.75
C LYS A 19 44.56 49.22 14.71
N LEU A 20 45.58 48.98 13.88
CA LEU A 20 45.58 47.87 12.91
C LEU A 20 45.71 46.48 13.57
N ARG A 21 46.40 46.36 14.72
CA ARG A 21 46.40 45.12 15.52
C ARG A 21 45.08 44.87 16.22
N SER A 22 44.39 45.90 16.72
CA SER A 22 43.08 45.71 17.37
C SER A 22 41.97 45.33 16.37
N VAL A 23 41.97 45.91 15.16
CA VAL A 23 41.00 45.56 14.11
C VAL A 23 41.25 44.14 13.55
N LYS A 24 42.51 43.71 13.41
CA LYS A 24 42.82 42.31 13.04
C LYS A 24 42.48 41.31 14.15
N GLY A 25 42.71 41.67 15.41
CA GLY A 25 42.30 40.86 16.56
C GLY A 25 40.79 40.68 16.64
N ILE A 26 40.00 41.75 16.49
CA ILE A 26 38.53 41.69 16.50
C ILE A 26 38.00 40.83 15.35
N LYS A 27 38.57 40.94 14.14
CA LYS A 27 38.20 40.06 13.01
C LYS A 27 38.60 38.59 13.24
N PHE A 28 39.73 38.34 13.88
CA PHE A 28 40.18 36.98 14.24
C PHE A 28 39.30 36.36 15.34
N PHE A 29 38.95 37.11 16.38
CA PHE A 29 38.02 36.65 17.42
C PHE A 29 36.60 36.46 16.87
N GLY A 30 36.15 37.33 15.95
CA GLY A 30 34.89 37.14 15.24
C GLY A 30 34.90 35.87 14.39
N PHE A 31 35.97 35.61 13.65
CA PHE A 31 36.15 34.37 12.89
C PHE A 31 36.16 33.12 13.79
N LEU A 32 36.87 33.17 14.92
CA LEU A 32 36.92 32.07 15.88
C LEU A 32 35.54 31.85 16.52
N ALA A 33 34.82 32.92 16.89
CA ALA A 33 33.45 32.83 17.41
C ALA A 33 32.51 32.20 16.38
N THR A 34 32.61 32.56 15.09
CA THR A 34 31.83 31.93 14.02
C THR A 34 32.16 30.44 13.90
N ILE A 35 33.44 30.05 13.95
CA ILE A 35 33.83 28.62 13.94
C ILE A 35 33.22 27.88 15.12
N ILE A 36 33.28 28.45 16.33
CA ILE A 36 32.72 27.83 17.53
C ILE A 36 31.19 27.70 17.39
N ILE A 37 30.50 28.73 16.91
CA ILE A 37 29.05 28.70 16.66
C ILE A 37 28.71 27.60 15.64
N VAL A 38 29.42 27.53 14.51
CA VAL A 38 29.22 26.51 13.47
C VAL A 38 29.52 25.10 14.00
N ALA A 39 30.55 24.94 14.83
CA ALA A 39 30.89 23.67 15.45
C ALA A 39 29.82 23.24 16.48
N MET A 40 29.32 24.17 17.30
CA MET A 40 28.22 23.91 18.24
C MET A 40 26.93 23.56 17.51
N LEU A 41 26.58 24.30 16.44
CA LEU A 41 25.45 23.97 15.57
C LEU A 41 25.62 22.59 14.93
N SER A 42 26.81 22.27 14.42
CA SER A 42 27.11 20.95 13.84
C SER A 42 26.94 19.83 14.86
N LEU A 43 27.47 19.99 16.07
CA LEU A 43 27.32 19.01 17.15
C LEU A 43 25.86 18.87 17.59
N MET A 44 25.13 19.98 17.67
CA MET A 44 23.70 19.96 18.00
C MET A 44 22.88 19.26 16.92
N LEU A 45 23.20 19.46 15.64
CA LEU A 45 22.57 18.76 14.52
C LEU A 45 22.92 17.27 14.50
N ILE A 46 24.16 16.89 14.82
CA ILE A 46 24.57 15.48 14.96
C ILE A 46 23.83 14.82 16.12
N TYR A 47 23.78 15.48 17.28
CA TYR A 47 23.04 14.97 18.45
C TYR A 47 21.54 14.85 18.15
N TYR A 48 20.95 15.86 17.50
CA TYR A 48 19.56 15.83 17.09
C TYR A 48 19.30 14.72 16.07
N GLY A 49 20.16 14.56 15.06
CA GLY A 49 20.12 13.46 14.10
C GLY A 49 20.22 12.08 14.75
N ALA A 50 21.15 11.91 15.70
CA ALA A 50 21.30 10.68 16.47
C ALA A 50 20.07 10.38 17.34
N SER A 51 19.49 11.39 17.99
CA SER A 51 18.26 11.26 18.76
C SER A 51 17.07 10.88 17.88
N LEU A 52 16.94 11.49 16.70
CA LEU A 52 15.91 11.17 15.72
C LEU A 52 16.06 9.75 15.16
N GLN A 53 17.29 9.32 14.92
CA GLN A 53 17.59 7.96 14.46
C GLN A 53 17.26 6.94 15.55
N GLN A 54 17.66 7.21 16.80
CA GLN A 54 17.34 6.38 17.96
C GLN A 54 15.82 6.24 18.15
N ASN A 55 15.08 7.33 17.96
CA ASN A 55 13.62 7.37 18.09
C ASN A 55 12.86 7.09 16.78
N ARG A 56 13.53 6.56 15.74
CA ARG A 56 12.95 6.21 14.42
C ARG A 56 12.09 7.33 13.79
N SER A 57 12.46 8.59 14.01
CA SER A 57 11.68 9.77 13.63
C SER A 57 12.35 10.64 12.55
N ALA A 58 13.53 10.26 12.05
CA ALA A 58 14.24 11.00 11.00
C ALA A 58 13.42 11.13 9.69
N ALA A 59 12.76 10.05 9.25
CA ALA A 59 11.90 10.06 8.06
C ALA A 59 10.73 11.06 8.19
N LYS A 60 10.23 11.28 9.42
CA LYS A 60 9.12 12.22 9.69
C LYS A 60 9.50 13.67 9.42
N ILE A 61 10.78 14.05 9.57
CA ILE A 61 11.23 15.42 9.32
C ILE A 61 11.32 15.70 7.82
N GLN A 62 11.85 14.75 7.05
CA GLN A 62 11.87 14.88 5.59
C GLN A 62 10.44 15.03 5.06
N GLU A 63 9.53 14.17 5.54
CA GLU A 63 8.12 14.25 5.18
C GLU A 63 7.50 15.60 5.59
N LEU A 64 7.76 16.08 6.81
CA LEU A 64 7.28 17.38 7.27
C LEU A 64 7.76 18.54 6.38
N LEU A 65 9.03 18.55 5.99
CA LEU A 65 9.60 19.60 5.13
C LEU A 65 8.96 19.59 3.74
N ILE A 66 8.77 18.40 3.16
CA ILE A 66 8.14 18.26 1.84
C ILE A 66 6.66 18.65 1.92
N ASN A 67 5.94 18.16 2.93
CA ASN A 67 4.56 18.53 3.18
C ASN A 67 4.40 20.05 3.39
N ALA A 68 5.35 20.70 4.08
CA ALA A 68 5.35 22.16 4.23
C ALA A 68 5.53 22.90 2.89
N ALA A 69 6.40 22.38 2.01
CA ALA A 69 6.58 22.93 0.67
C ALA A 69 5.31 22.79 -0.19
N GLU A 70 4.62 21.66 -0.06
CA GLU A 70 3.39 21.36 -0.81
C GLU A 70 2.16 22.12 -0.30
N THR A 71 2.04 22.26 1.02
CA THR A 71 0.92 22.93 1.68
C THR A 71 0.97 24.45 1.54
N LYS A 72 2.17 25.03 1.39
CA LYS A 72 2.40 26.48 1.19
C LYS A 72 1.68 27.30 2.28
N PHE A 73 0.95 28.35 1.91
CA PHE A 73 0.20 29.21 2.83
C PHE A 73 -1.07 28.57 3.40
N SER A 74 -1.50 27.40 2.90
CA SER A 74 -2.69 26.70 3.39
C SER A 74 -2.53 26.19 4.82
N VAL A 75 -1.29 26.12 5.35
CA VAL A 75 -1.00 25.66 6.71
C VAL A 75 -1.79 26.43 7.76
N PHE A 76 -2.00 27.74 7.58
CA PHE A 76 -2.78 28.56 8.50
C PHE A 76 -4.26 28.17 8.48
N LYS A 77 -4.81 27.95 7.28
CA LYS A 77 -6.19 27.45 7.12
C LYS A 77 -6.32 26.08 7.75
N ASN A 78 -5.40 25.16 7.46
CA ASN A 78 -5.38 23.80 8.00
C ASN A 78 -5.35 23.81 9.52
N TYR A 79 -4.45 24.60 10.11
CA TYR A 79 -4.36 24.77 11.56
C TYR A 79 -5.69 25.28 12.16
N MET A 80 -6.30 26.31 11.57
CA MET A 80 -7.60 26.83 12.02
C MET A 80 -8.73 25.79 11.87
N SER A 81 -8.76 25.04 10.76
CA SER A 81 -9.71 23.95 10.57
C SER A 81 -9.51 22.84 11.61
N GLY A 82 -8.26 22.53 11.97
CA GLY A 82 -7.93 21.62 13.04
C GLY A 82 -8.48 22.08 14.39
N LEU A 83 -8.25 23.35 14.74
CA LEU A 83 -8.81 23.95 15.97
C LEU A 83 -10.34 23.92 15.99
N ALA A 84 -10.99 24.15 14.83
CA ALA A 84 -12.44 24.14 14.70
C ALA A 84 -13.05 22.72 14.68
N SER A 85 -12.24 21.69 14.41
CA SER A 85 -12.70 20.29 14.42
C SER A 85 -12.95 19.79 15.85
N SER A 86 -13.89 18.87 15.98
CA SER A 86 -14.34 18.29 17.25
C SER A 86 -14.31 16.75 17.20
N PRO A 87 -13.12 16.13 17.17
CA PRO A 87 -13.00 14.67 17.20
C PRO A 87 -13.51 14.09 18.51
N ASP A 88 -13.88 12.81 18.50
CA ASP A 88 -14.08 12.06 19.73
C ASP A 88 -12.77 11.99 20.52
N GLN A 89 -12.85 12.28 21.82
CA GLN A 89 -11.72 12.23 22.74
C GLN A 89 -11.76 10.95 23.58
N LEU A 90 -10.70 10.15 23.48
CA LEU A 90 -10.53 8.92 24.25
C LEU A 90 -9.56 9.18 25.40
N TYR A 91 -10.00 8.89 26.62
CA TYR A 91 -9.17 8.98 27.82
C TYR A 91 -8.82 7.59 28.34
N LEU A 92 -7.55 7.23 28.30
CA LEU A 92 -7.01 5.98 28.84
C LEU A 92 -6.40 6.21 30.21
N ASP A 93 -6.94 5.54 31.23
CA ASP A 93 -6.36 5.48 32.57
C ASP A 93 -5.74 4.09 32.79
N VAL A 94 -4.42 4.06 32.93
CA VAL A 94 -3.61 2.87 33.13
C VAL A 94 -2.85 2.99 34.44
N LYS A 95 -2.97 1.98 35.31
CA LYS A 95 -2.20 1.96 36.57
C LYS A 95 -0.69 1.97 36.30
N PHE A 96 0.06 2.49 37.27
CA PHE A 96 1.52 2.62 37.18
C PHE A 96 2.20 1.30 36.78
N GLU A 97 1.82 0.17 37.37
CA GLU A 97 2.39 -1.14 37.04
C GLU A 97 2.12 -1.53 35.58
N GLY A 98 0.94 -1.17 35.05
CA GLY A 98 0.60 -1.36 33.64
C GLY A 98 1.46 -0.51 32.70
N ILE A 99 1.72 0.76 33.07
CA ILE A 99 2.64 1.61 32.31
C ILE A 99 4.06 1.02 32.29
N GLN A 100 4.55 0.52 33.42
CA GLN A 100 5.87 -0.13 33.48
C GLN A 100 5.94 -1.38 32.58
N LEU A 101 4.89 -2.19 32.54
CA LEU A 101 4.81 -3.36 31.64
C LEU A 101 4.80 -2.94 30.16
N LEU A 102 4.06 -1.89 29.79
CA LEU A 102 4.06 -1.36 28.42
C LEU A 102 5.42 -0.77 28.03
N ASN A 103 6.11 -0.11 28.97
CA ASN A 103 7.47 0.39 28.75
C ASN A 103 8.46 -0.77 28.57
N TYR A 104 8.37 -1.81 29.41
CA TYR A 104 9.19 -3.01 29.26
C TYR A 104 9.00 -3.67 27.88
N ALA A 105 7.74 -3.84 27.44
CA ALA A 105 7.47 -4.40 26.13
C ALA A 105 8.06 -3.55 24.99
N ARG A 106 7.98 -2.22 25.11
CA ARG A 106 8.62 -1.31 24.15
C ARG A 106 10.13 -1.49 24.11
N GLU A 107 10.81 -1.45 25.25
CA GLU A 107 12.28 -1.60 25.30
C GLU A 107 12.71 -2.97 24.77
N SER A 108 11.95 -4.03 25.08
CA SER A 108 12.17 -5.37 24.52
C SER A 108 12.09 -5.36 22.99
N ALA A 109 11.01 -4.83 22.40
CA ALA A 109 10.89 -4.75 20.95
C ALA A 109 11.98 -3.87 20.30
N LEU A 110 12.33 -2.74 20.90
CA LEU A 110 13.41 -1.88 20.40
C LEU A 110 14.76 -2.61 20.40
N SER A 111 15.05 -3.38 21.46
CA SER A 111 16.27 -4.18 21.55
C SER A 111 16.32 -5.31 20.51
N ARG A 112 15.16 -5.89 20.16
CA ARG A 112 15.02 -6.97 19.17
C ARG A 112 14.99 -6.48 17.73
N GLY A 113 14.70 -5.19 17.50
CA GLY A 113 14.54 -4.62 16.17
C GLY A 113 13.15 -4.77 15.55
N LEU A 114 12.21 -5.45 16.22
CA LEU A 114 10.82 -5.64 15.78
C LEU A 114 9.90 -5.96 16.97
N ILE A 115 8.59 -5.78 16.78
CA ILE A 115 7.56 -6.19 17.74
C ILE A 115 7.21 -7.66 17.47
N THR A 116 7.41 -8.53 18.45
CA THR A 116 7.13 -9.97 18.34
C THR A 116 5.80 -10.35 19.01
N ASP A 117 5.39 -11.60 18.82
CA ASP A 117 4.23 -12.17 19.52
C ASP A 117 4.42 -12.17 21.05
N GLU A 118 5.65 -12.11 21.57
CA GLU A 118 5.90 -11.98 23.01
C GLU A 118 5.48 -10.60 23.52
N GLU A 119 5.85 -9.52 22.80
CA GLU A 119 5.43 -8.17 23.16
C GLU A 119 3.91 -7.99 22.97
N GLU A 120 3.32 -8.53 21.90
CA GLU A 120 1.86 -8.45 21.70
C GLU A 120 1.06 -9.21 22.77
N LYS A 121 1.66 -10.22 23.44
CA LYS A 121 1.02 -10.93 24.57
C LYS A 121 0.97 -10.09 25.85
N VAL A 122 1.84 -9.08 26.00
CA VAL A 122 1.83 -8.18 27.16
C VAL A 122 0.53 -7.40 27.18
N THR A 123 -0.31 -7.70 28.18
CA THR A 123 -1.66 -7.15 28.28
C THR A 123 -1.85 -6.46 29.62
N VAL A 124 -2.27 -5.20 29.62
CA VAL A 124 -2.51 -4.40 30.82
C VAL A 124 -3.96 -3.96 30.92
N LYS A 125 -4.50 -3.89 32.14
CA LYS A 125 -5.87 -3.40 32.38
C LYS A 125 -5.88 -1.88 32.38
N ALA A 126 -6.87 -1.30 31.71
CA ALA A 126 -7.09 0.14 31.67
C ALA A 126 -8.58 0.48 31.76
N LYS A 127 -8.88 1.74 32.03
CA LYS A 127 -10.21 2.32 31.79
C LYS A 127 -10.12 3.21 30.56
N LEU A 128 -11.10 3.12 29.68
CA LEU A 128 -11.25 3.98 28.51
C LEU A 128 -12.54 4.78 28.68
N SER A 129 -12.46 6.10 28.65
CA SER A 129 -13.62 6.99 28.75
C SER A 129 -13.82 7.76 27.44
N ILE A 130 -15.06 7.87 26.97
CA ILE A 130 -15.48 8.64 25.79
C ILE A 130 -16.75 9.40 26.16
N GLY A 131 -16.67 10.74 26.21
CA GLY A 131 -17.71 11.56 26.82
C GLY A 131 -18.03 11.08 28.25
N ASN A 132 -19.31 10.80 28.52
CA ASN A 132 -19.76 10.32 29.84
C ASN A 132 -19.66 8.79 30.01
N ASN A 133 -19.26 8.05 28.96
CA ASN A 133 -19.22 6.60 28.99
C ASN A 133 -17.84 6.10 29.43
N GLN A 134 -17.81 5.08 30.30
CA GLN A 134 -16.58 4.44 30.75
C GLN A 134 -16.61 2.93 30.48
N TYR A 135 -15.49 2.43 29.95
CA TYR A 135 -15.29 1.06 29.55
C TYR A 135 -14.06 0.48 30.26
N LYS A 136 -14.17 -0.77 30.73
CA LYS A 136 -12.99 -1.54 31.12
C LYS A 136 -12.38 -2.12 29.87
N VAL A 137 -11.10 -1.85 29.64
CA VAL A 137 -10.38 -2.34 28.46
C VAL A 137 -9.08 -3.02 28.86
N LYS A 138 -8.56 -3.81 27.94
CA LYS A 138 -7.20 -4.33 27.97
C LYS A 138 -6.41 -3.69 26.85
N LEU A 139 -5.19 -3.23 27.16
CA LEU A 139 -4.27 -2.65 26.20
C LEU A 139 -3.09 -3.60 26.00
N SER A 140 -2.64 -3.75 24.76
CA SER A 140 -1.37 -4.41 24.42
C SER A 140 -0.64 -3.63 23.34
N PRO A 141 0.70 -3.77 23.22
CA PRO A 141 1.42 -3.34 22.02
C PRO A 141 0.82 -4.01 20.77
N THR A 142 0.95 -3.35 19.61
CA THR A 142 0.52 -3.92 18.33
C THR A 142 1.37 -3.45 17.17
N GLY A 143 1.45 -4.28 16.13
CA GLY A 143 2.22 -4.03 14.92
C GLY A 143 3.44 -4.94 14.84
N GLN A 144 4.26 -4.76 13.81
CA GLN A 144 5.53 -5.50 13.66
C GLN A 144 6.73 -4.56 13.52
N ALA A 145 6.55 -3.46 12.79
CA ALA A 145 7.58 -2.46 12.59
C ALA A 145 7.70 -1.51 13.80
N LEU A 146 8.92 -1.02 14.03
CA LEU A 146 9.24 -0.19 15.20
C LEU A 146 8.70 1.23 15.12
N ASP A 147 8.31 1.72 13.94
CA ASP A 147 7.62 3.01 13.78
C ASP A 147 6.32 3.07 14.59
N MET A 148 5.68 1.92 14.84
CA MET A 148 4.50 1.76 15.69
C MET A 148 4.74 2.10 17.15
N ILE A 149 5.97 1.95 17.67
CA ILE A 149 6.30 2.14 19.10
C ILE A 149 7.53 3.01 19.32
N GLY A 150 8.10 3.56 18.25
CA GLY A 150 9.40 4.22 18.25
C GLY A 150 9.44 5.46 19.13
N SER A 151 8.32 6.18 19.23
CA SER A 151 8.21 7.31 20.16
C SER A 151 7.82 6.81 21.56
N PRO A 152 8.47 7.30 22.63
CA PRO A 152 8.02 7.02 23.99
C PRO A 152 6.63 7.60 24.27
N ASN A 153 6.20 8.62 23.54
CA ASN A 153 4.96 9.37 23.80
C ASN A 153 3.90 9.17 22.67
N LYS A 154 4.17 8.32 21.68
CA LYS A 154 3.24 8.04 20.58
C LYS A 154 3.42 6.60 20.11
N ARG A 155 2.61 5.71 20.66
CA ARG A 155 2.71 4.25 20.46
C ARG A 155 1.39 3.67 19.99
N ALA A 156 1.45 2.61 19.21
CA ALA A 156 0.31 1.84 18.78
C ALA A 156 -0.19 0.92 19.90
N TYR A 157 -1.50 0.88 20.09
CA TYR A 157 -2.16 0.03 21.08
C TYR A 157 -3.24 -0.80 20.41
N LYS A 158 -3.32 -2.07 20.76
CA LYS A 158 -4.52 -2.88 20.55
C LYS A 158 -5.39 -2.76 21.79
N VAL A 159 -6.64 -2.37 21.58
CA VAL A 159 -7.64 -2.15 22.62
C VAL A 159 -8.66 -3.27 22.55
N LYS A 160 -8.83 -3.99 23.65
CA LYS A 160 -9.87 -5.01 23.79
C LYS A 160 -10.87 -4.62 24.87
N VAL A 161 -12.11 -4.41 24.48
CA VAL A 161 -13.21 -4.04 25.37
C VAL A 161 -13.64 -5.26 26.19
N SER A 162 -13.82 -5.08 27.50
CA SER A 162 -14.21 -6.16 28.41
C SER A 162 -15.72 -6.22 28.61
N GLU A 163 -16.19 -7.28 29.27
CA GLU A 163 -17.58 -7.42 29.75
C GLU A 163 -18.63 -7.43 28.61
N GLY A 164 -18.26 -7.88 27.41
CA GLY A 164 -19.16 -7.96 26.25
C GLY A 164 -19.64 -6.60 25.74
N LYS A 165 -19.05 -5.49 26.20
CA LYS A 165 -19.33 -4.15 25.69
C LYS A 165 -18.60 -3.91 24.37
N LYS A 166 -19.11 -2.93 23.61
CA LYS A 166 -18.53 -2.50 22.34
C LYS A 166 -18.31 -0.98 22.35
N ILE A 167 -17.25 -0.54 21.70
CA ILE A 167 -16.96 0.88 21.43
C ILE A 167 -17.00 1.05 19.91
N TYR A 168 -17.76 2.02 19.41
CA TYR A 168 -18.04 2.18 17.97
C TYR A 168 -18.54 0.91 17.28
N GLY A 169 -19.17 -0.01 18.02
CA GLY A 169 -19.60 -1.32 17.53
C GLY A 169 -18.48 -2.37 17.41
N MET A 170 -17.31 -2.15 18.03
CA MET A 170 -16.16 -3.06 18.05
C MET A 170 -15.88 -3.59 19.46
N GLU A 171 -15.61 -4.89 19.58
CA GLU A 171 -15.04 -5.49 20.81
C GLU A 171 -13.52 -5.32 20.88
N GLU A 172 -12.87 -5.17 19.73
CA GLU A 172 -11.42 -5.03 19.62
C GLU A 172 -11.09 -4.11 18.44
N PHE A 173 -10.12 -3.20 18.62
CA PHE A 173 -9.64 -2.28 17.60
C PHE A 173 -8.19 -1.87 17.92
N ARG A 174 -7.53 -1.19 17.00
CA ARG A 174 -6.20 -0.60 17.22
C ARG A 174 -6.28 0.90 17.25
N LEU A 175 -5.50 1.51 18.13
CA LEU A 175 -5.15 2.92 18.13
C LEU A 175 -3.74 3.03 17.55
N LEU A 176 -3.62 3.60 16.36
CA LEU A 176 -2.37 3.72 15.62
C LEU A 176 -1.95 5.19 15.51
N PRO A 177 -0.65 5.53 15.61
CA PRO A 177 -0.17 6.83 15.17
C PRO A 177 -0.50 7.01 13.67
N PRO A 178 -1.17 8.09 13.23
CA PRO A 178 -1.67 8.23 11.86
C PRO A 178 -0.60 8.01 10.77
N VAL A 179 0.63 8.47 11.02
CA VAL A 179 1.76 8.35 10.10
C VAL A 179 2.14 6.90 9.77
N THR A 180 1.85 5.91 10.64
CA THR A 180 2.18 4.50 10.37
C THR A 180 1.23 3.83 9.36
N ARG A 181 0.23 4.59 8.92
CA ARG A 181 -0.76 4.28 7.87
C ARG A 181 -0.85 5.39 6.84
N GLN A 182 0.18 6.24 6.76
CA GLN A 182 0.30 7.28 5.75
C GLN A 182 -0.88 8.27 5.83
N ASN A 183 -1.36 8.49 7.06
CA ASN A 183 -2.42 9.42 7.39
C ASN A 183 -3.72 9.12 6.62
N MET A 184 -4.16 9.99 5.70
CA MET A 184 -5.42 9.81 4.96
C MET A 184 -5.40 8.66 3.94
N THR A 185 -4.24 8.11 3.58
CA THR A 185 -4.14 7.04 2.57
C THR A 185 -5.02 5.84 2.93
N GLU A 186 -4.89 5.32 4.15
CA GLU A 186 -5.66 4.15 4.58
C GLU A 186 -7.17 4.43 4.60
N TRP A 187 -7.56 5.64 5.05
CA TRP A 187 -8.96 6.08 5.04
C TRP A 187 -9.53 6.12 3.61
N VAL A 188 -8.80 6.73 2.67
CA VAL A 188 -9.23 6.84 1.25
C VAL A 188 -9.36 5.46 0.62
N GLY A 189 -8.46 4.53 0.97
CA GLY A 189 -8.55 3.14 0.51
C GLY A 189 -9.83 2.46 0.95
N HIS A 190 -10.16 2.52 2.24
CA HIS A 190 -11.41 1.96 2.73
C HIS A 190 -12.66 2.67 2.18
N ALA A 191 -12.59 3.97 1.89
CA ALA A 191 -13.67 4.69 1.22
C ALA A 191 -13.89 4.22 -0.23
N LEU A 192 -12.82 3.91 -0.97
CA LEU A 192 -12.91 3.31 -2.31
C LEU A 192 -13.50 1.89 -2.25
N GLU A 193 -13.07 1.09 -1.28
CA GLU A 193 -13.64 -0.23 -1.04
C GLU A 193 -15.14 -0.17 -0.74
N ASP A 194 -15.59 0.81 0.06
CA ASP A 194 -17.01 1.02 0.35
C ASP A 194 -17.82 1.41 -0.89
N LYS A 195 -17.29 2.31 -1.73
CA LYS A 195 -17.91 2.67 -3.01
C LYS A 195 -18.08 1.47 -3.94
N GLU A 196 -17.12 0.54 -3.91
CA GLU A 196 -17.10 -0.64 -4.77
C GLU A 196 -17.72 -1.91 -4.13
N GLY A 197 -18.25 -1.80 -2.91
CA GLY A 197 -18.94 -2.90 -2.23
C GLY A 197 -18.04 -4.02 -1.71
N LEU A 198 -16.77 -3.71 -1.40
CA LEU A 198 -15.85 -4.62 -0.72
C LEU A 198 -16.04 -4.58 0.81
N THR A 199 -15.53 -5.60 1.50
CA THR A 199 -15.49 -5.61 2.97
C THR A 199 -14.36 -4.71 3.46
N SER A 200 -14.65 -3.44 3.71
CA SER A 200 -13.67 -2.47 4.20
C SER A 200 -13.65 -2.36 5.72
N LEU A 201 -12.53 -1.91 6.29
CA LEU A 201 -12.41 -1.71 7.74
C LEU A 201 -13.01 -0.36 8.15
N ARG A 202 -13.55 -0.28 9.37
CA ARG A 202 -13.75 1.01 10.03
C ARG A 202 -12.38 1.62 10.32
N TYR A 203 -12.11 2.75 9.70
CA TYR A 203 -10.88 3.53 9.88
C TYR A 203 -11.25 5.01 10.01
N PHE A 204 -10.85 5.68 11.09
CA PHE A 204 -11.12 7.11 11.32
C PHE A 204 -10.22 7.69 12.42
N PHE A 205 -10.14 9.01 12.50
CA PHE A 205 -9.28 9.71 13.45
C PHE A 205 -10.01 10.15 14.73
N VAL A 206 -9.31 10.06 15.85
CA VAL A 206 -9.74 10.44 17.20
C VAL A 206 -8.60 11.15 17.93
N GLU A 207 -8.86 11.77 19.09
CA GLU A 207 -7.80 12.22 19.99
C GLU A 207 -7.61 11.25 21.15
N LEU A 208 -6.37 11.05 21.58
CA LEU A 208 -6.02 10.13 22.66
C LEU A 208 -5.31 10.85 23.80
N ASN A 209 -5.84 10.69 25.01
CA ASN A 209 -5.19 11.06 26.25
C ASN A 209 -4.80 9.79 27.02
N LEU A 210 -3.61 9.75 27.60
CA LEU A 210 -3.13 8.65 28.42
C LEU A 210 -2.68 9.18 29.78
N ASN A 211 -3.37 8.82 30.86
CA ASN A 211 -3.09 9.26 32.22
C ASN A 211 -2.99 10.79 32.39
N GLY A 212 -3.73 11.55 31.58
CA GLY A 212 -3.73 13.01 31.57
C GLY A 212 -2.75 13.65 30.58
N ASP A 213 -1.87 12.86 29.96
CA ASP A 213 -1.00 13.34 28.89
C ASP A 213 -1.75 13.28 27.55
N ASP A 214 -1.82 14.43 26.86
CA ASP A 214 -2.37 14.51 25.50
C ASP A 214 -1.37 13.90 24.50
N LEU A 215 -1.76 12.78 23.90
CA LEU A 215 -0.97 12.09 22.89
C LEU A 215 -1.34 12.51 21.46
N GLY A 216 -2.29 13.44 21.29
CA GLY A 216 -2.73 13.97 20.00
C GLY A 216 -3.61 13.01 19.20
N VAL A 217 -3.55 13.14 17.88
CA VAL A 217 -4.41 12.44 16.93
C VAL A 217 -3.98 10.98 16.76
N TYR A 218 -4.94 10.07 16.83
CA TYR A 218 -4.78 8.64 16.62
C TYR A 218 -5.75 8.16 15.55
N ALA A 219 -5.35 7.17 14.77
CA ALA A 219 -6.25 6.43 13.92
C ALA A 219 -6.82 5.23 14.66
N ILE A 220 -8.14 5.06 14.61
CA ILE A 220 -8.79 3.78 14.90
C ILE A 220 -8.69 2.90 13.67
N GLU A 221 -8.21 1.67 13.82
CA GLU A 221 -8.24 0.62 12.80
C GLU A 221 -9.00 -0.58 13.36
N GLU A 222 -10.05 -1.00 12.67
CA GLU A 222 -10.87 -2.15 13.08
C GLU A 222 -10.09 -3.47 13.14
N HIS A 223 -10.42 -4.30 14.13
CA HIS A 223 -9.88 -5.66 14.24
C HIS A 223 -10.70 -6.67 13.41
N PHE A 224 -10.05 -7.73 12.94
CA PHE A 224 -10.63 -8.86 12.20
C PHE A 224 -11.49 -9.79 13.08
N ASN A 225 -12.60 -9.26 13.57
CA ASN A 225 -13.61 -10.02 14.33
C ASN A 225 -14.91 -10.15 13.52
N LYS A 226 -15.87 -10.90 14.04
CA LYS A 226 -17.20 -11.01 13.44
C LYS A 226 -17.92 -9.67 13.31
N GLU A 227 -17.63 -8.71 14.20
CA GLU A 227 -18.16 -7.35 14.18
C GLU A 227 -17.87 -6.61 12.87
N LEU A 228 -16.73 -6.90 12.23
CA LEU A 228 -16.40 -6.38 10.89
C LEU A 228 -17.43 -6.84 9.87
N LEU A 229 -17.72 -8.14 9.86
CA LEU A 229 -18.69 -8.73 8.96
C LEU A 229 -20.11 -8.24 9.26
N GLU A 230 -20.49 -8.17 10.55
CA GLU A 230 -21.78 -7.63 11.00
C GLU A 230 -21.97 -6.18 10.53
N ASN A 231 -20.93 -5.34 10.66
CA ASN A 231 -20.95 -3.95 10.21
C ASN A 231 -21.14 -3.83 8.69
N ARG A 232 -20.53 -4.75 7.93
CA ARG A 232 -20.67 -4.83 6.46
C ARG A 232 -21.89 -5.63 6.00
N LYS A 233 -22.83 -5.93 6.91
CA LYS A 233 -24.05 -6.72 6.65
C LYS A 233 -23.76 -8.11 6.07
N ALA A 234 -22.55 -8.63 6.29
CA ALA A 234 -22.12 -9.96 5.91
C ALA A 234 -22.41 -10.96 7.02
N ARG A 235 -22.60 -12.23 6.64
CA ARG A 235 -22.83 -13.32 7.60
C ARG A 235 -21.52 -13.66 8.30
N GLU A 236 -21.57 -13.93 9.60
CA GLU A 236 -20.40 -14.42 10.35
C GLU A 236 -19.79 -15.65 9.65
N GLY A 237 -18.52 -15.55 9.27
CA GLY A 237 -17.75 -16.59 8.59
C GLY A 237 -16.28 -16.56 9.01
N ILE A 238 -15.41 -17.21 8.23
CA ILE A 238 -14.01 -17.38 8.63
C ILE A 238 -13.17 -16.24 8.04
N ILE A 239 -12.59 -15.41 8.91
CA ILE A 239 -11.55 -14.46 8.50
C ILE A 239 -10.20 -15.11 8.71
N PHE A 240 -9.33 -15.07 7.71
CA PHE A 240 -8.00 -15.66 7.76
C PHE A 240 -6.98 -14.81 7.00
N SER A 241 -5.69 -15.00 7.27
CA SER A 241 -4.62 -14.40 6.49
C SER A 241 -3.69 -15.46 5.91
N ALA A 242 -3.05 -15.10 4.80
CA ALA A 242 -2.00 -15.92 4.18
C ALA A 242 -0.64 -15.76 4.88
N LYS A 243 -0.60 -15.21 6.11
CA LYS A 243 0.64 -14.95 6.83
C LYS A 243 1.38 -16.25 7.10
N VAL A 244 2.40 -16.49 6.29
CA VAL A 244 3.46 -17.46 6.56
C VAL A 244 4.31 -16.86 7.68
N GLY A 245 4.36 -17.53 8.84
CA GLY A 245 5.10 -17.03 9.98
C GLY A 245 6.56 -16.76 9.62
N TYR A 246 7.09 -15.63 10.10
CA TYR A 246 8.54 -15.54 10.28
C TYR A 246 8.91 -16.61 11.31
N LEU A 247 9.60 -17.65 10.87
CA LEU A 247 10.18 -18.69 11.72
C LEU A 247 11.04 -18.01 12.79
N ASN A 248 10.51 -17.91 14.00
CA ASN A 248 11.28 -17.54 15.19
C ASN A 248 10.67 -18.16 16.46
N ASP A 249 10.08 -19.34 16.34
CA ASP A 249 9.85 -20.20 17.50
C ASP A 249 10.39 -21.59 17.19
N SER A 250 11.53 -21.89 17.81
CA SER A 250 12.17 -23.20 17.93
C SER A 250 12.60 -23.92 16.64
N GLN A 251 13.88 -24.31 16.64
CA GLN A 251 14.32 -25.51 15.96
C GLN A 251 13.44 -26.71 16.37
N GLU A 252 12.40 -27.00 15.62
CA GLU A 252 11.90 -28.35 15.40
C GLU A 252 11.42 -28.43 13.96
N SER A 253 12.37 -28.74 13.07
CA SER A 253 12.18 -29.45 11.80
C SER A 253 10.85 -29.19 11.07
N VAL A 254 10.75 -28.08 10.36
CA VAL A 254 10.02 -28.05 9.09
C VAL A 254 11.07 -27.83 8.02
N GLY A 255 11.69 -28.94 7.62
CA GLY A 255 12.72 -28.95 6.58
C GLY A 255 12.20 -28.37 5.27
N PHE A 256 13.14 -28.03 4.41
CA PHE A 256 13.03 -27.50 3.04
C PHE A 256 12.09 -28.29 2.09
N PHE A 257 11.40 -29.34 2.57
CA PHE A 257 10.50 -30.25 1.85
C PHE A 257 9.17 -30.52 2.58
N SER A 258 8.59 -29.55 3.31
CA SER A 258 7.27 -29.76 3.88
C SER A 258 6.16 -29.63 2.82
N THR A 259 5.48 -30.75 2.57
CA THR A 259 4.27 -30.86 1.73
C THR A 259 2.99 -30.44 2.46
N THR A 260 3.09 -29.98 3.71
CA THR A 260 1.96 -29.52 4.51
C THR A 260 1.65 -28.07 4.16
N LEU A 261 0.38 -27.76 3.89
CA LEU A 261 -0.13 -26.39 3.75
C LEU A 261 0.49 -25.49 4.84
N TYR A 262 1.21 -24.43 4.46
CA TYR A 262 1.60 -23.40 5.41
C TYR A 262 0.35 -23.00 6.20
N PRO A 263 0.36 -22.99 7.55
CA PRO A 263 -0.85 -22.76 8.30
C PRO A 263 -1.34 -21.35 8.00
N ILE A 264 -2.46 -21.24 7.27
CA ILE A 264 -3.22 -19.99 7.24
C ILE A 264 -3.50 -19.57 8.68
N LYS A 265 -3.33 -18.28 8.98
CA LYS A 265 -3.69 -17.79 10.31
C LYS A 265 -5.19 -17.51 10.31
N ILE A 266 -5.94 -18.23 11.14
CA ILE A 266 -7.37 -17.97 11.30
C ILE A 266 -7.57 -17.02 12.47
N PHE A 267 -8.27 -15.91 12.24
CA PHE A 267 -8.57 -14.96 13.29
C PHE A 267 -9.59 -15.56 14.26
N ASN A 268 -9.36 -15.40 15.56
CA ASN A 268 -10.17 -16.00 16.63
C ASN A 268 -10.30 -17.52 16.58
N GLU A 269 -9.31 -18.24 16.03
CA GLU A 269 -9.35 -19.72 15.85
C GLU A 269 -9.80 -20.47 17.12
N LYS A 270 -9.29 -20.08 18.29
CA LYS A 270 -9.66 -20.70 19.58
C LYS A 270 -11.15 -20.60 19.90
N LYS A 271 -11.81 -19.50 19.53
CA LYS A 271 -13.24 -19.26 19.78
C LYS A 271 -14.08 -20.05 18.78
N ILE A 272 -13.75 -19.95 17.50
CA ILE A 272 -14.53 -20.57 16.41
C ILE A 272 -14.35 -22.09 16.34
N SER A 273 -13.22 -22.64 16.78
CA SER A 273 -12.97 -24.09 16.74
C SER A 273 -13.80 -24.88 17.76
N ASN A 274 -14.40 -24.19 18.73
CA ASN A 274 -15.33 -24.79 19.68
C ASN A 274 -16.73 -25.01 19.07
N ASP A 275 -17.04 -24.39 17.93
CA ASP A 275 -18.28 -24.62 17.18
C ASP A 275 -18.06 -25.67 16.08
N PRO A 276 -18.75 -26.82 16.11
CA PRO A 276 -18.59 -27.88 15.12
C PRO A 276 -18.83 -27.43 13.67
N ILE A 277 -19.76 -26.48 13.46
CA ILE A 277 -20.09 -25.96 12.12
C ILE A 277 -18.91 -25.16 11.58
N SER A 278 -18.38 -24.24 12.38
CA SER A 278 -17.20 -23.44 12.04
C SER A 278 -15.97 -24.31 11.81
N LEU A 279 -15.74 -25.33 12.64
CA LEU A 279 -14.65 -26.28 12.45
C LEU A 279 -14.75 -27.03 11.11
N ASN A 280 -15.96 -27.44 10.71
CA ASN A 280 -16.17 -28.06 9.41
C ASN A 280 -15.90 -27.07 8.25
N ARG A 281 -16.31 -25.81 8.39
CA ARG A 281 -16.00 -24.76 7.40
C ARG A 281 -14.50 -24.52 7.26
N ILE A 282 -13.75 -24.55 8.37
CA ILE A 282 -12.28 -24.46 8.34
C ILE A 282 -11.67 -25.63 7.58
N ARG A 283 -12.18 -26.86 7.76
CA ARG A 283 -11.71 -28.03 7.00
C ARG A 283 -11.98 -27.89 5.50
N ILE A 284 -13.19 -27.45 5.13
CA ILE A 284 -13.56 -27.19 3.73
C ILE A 284 -12.64 -26.13 3.12
N LEU A 285 -12.44 -25.00 3.82
CA LEU A 285 -11.54 -23.93 3.37
C LEU A 285 -10.12 -24.45 3.13
N LYS A 286 -9.54 -25.16 4.11
CA LYS A 286 -8.17 -25.72 3.99
C LYS A 286 -8.08 -26.71 2.83
N SER A 287 -9.07 -27.58 2.66
CA SER A 287 -9.12 -28.54 1.56
C SER A 287 -9.22 -27.85 0.20
N ALA A 288 -10.10 -26.84 0.07
CA ALA A 288 -10.29 -26.13 -1.18
C ALA A 288 -9.04 -25.33 -1.58
N LEU A 289 -8.40 -24.64 -0.63
CA LEU A 289 -7.13 -23.96 -0.87
C LEU A 289 -6.03 -24.93 -1.33
N GLN A 290 -5.95 -26.12 -0.74
CA GLN A 290 -5.02 -27.17 -1.15
C GLN A 290 -5.33 -27.67 -2.57
N SER A 291 -6.59 -27.91 -2.90
CA SER A 291 -7.01 -28.33 -4.24
C SER A 291 -6.72 -27.27 -5.31
N VAL A 292 -6.93 -25.99 -5.01
CA VAL A 292 -6.52 -24.89 -5.91
C VAL A 292 -4.99 -24.89 -6.08
N LYS A 293 -4.23 -25.02 -4.98
CA LYS A 293 -2.76 -25.08 -5.03
C LYS A 293 -2.29 -26.22 -5.94
N ASN A 294 -2.86 -27.41 -5.80
CA ASN A 294 -2.54 -28.61 -6.56
C ASN A 294 -3.08 -28.61 -8.01
N ASN A 295 -3.80 -27.57 -8.44
CA ASN A 295 -4.51 -27.53 -9.73
C ASN A 295 -5.61 -28.61 -9.87
N GLU A 296 -6.15 -29.11 -8.77
CA GLU A 296 -7.26 -30.08 -8.77
C GLU A 296 -8.61 -29.40 -9.07
N ILE A 297 -8.76 -28.13 -8.67
CA ILE A 297 -9.92 -27.30 -8.97
C ILE A 297 -9.46 -25.93 -9.49
N GLU A 298 -10.29 -25.31 -10.33
CA GLU A 298 -10.06 -23.93 -10.78
C GLU A 298 -10.24 -22.95 -9.62
N ILE A 299 -9.42 -21.89 -9.61
CA ILE A 299 -9.42 -20.89 -8.53
C ILE A 299 -10.79 -20.20 -8.37
N GLY A 300 -11.50 -19.95 -9.47
CA GLY A 300 -12.84 -19.34 -9.45
C GLY A 300 -13.94 -20.20 -8.80
N ARG A 301 -13.65 -21.45 -8.44
CA ARG A 301 -14.57 -22.29 -7.66
C ARG A 301 -14.65 -21.91 -6.18
N ILE A 302 -13.61 -21.24 -5.67
CA ILE A 302 -13.51 -20.87 -4.25
C ILE A 302 -13.13 -19.40 -4.04
N PHE A 303 -12.66 -18.67 -5.06
CA PHE A 303 -12.39 -17.23 -4.98
C PHE A 303 -13.48 -16.44 -5.70
N ASP A 304 -13.94 -15.35 -5.07
CA ASP A 304 -14.85 -14.38 -5.70
C ASP A 304 -14.07 -13.51 -6.70
N LEU A 305 -14.10 -13.91 -7.97
CA LEU A 305 -13.28 -13.28 -9.01
C LEU A 305 -13.59 -11.79 -9.18
N GLU A 306 -14.85 -11.38 -9.01
CA GLU A 306 -15.29 -10.00 -9.19
C GLU A 306 -14.75 -9.11 -8.07
N LYS A 307 -14.88 -9.55 -6.81
CA LYS A 307 -14.35 -8.82 -5.67
C LYS A 307 -12.82 -8.73 -5.70
N PHE A 308 -12.13 -9.79 -6.10
CA PHE A 308 -10.68 -9.74 -6.28
C PHE A 308 -10.25 -8.81 -7.43
N ALA A 309 -11.03 -8.75 -8.51
CA ALA A 309 -10.76 -7.86 -9.64
C ALA A 309 -10.87 -6.38 -9.21
N ILE A 310 -11.90 -6.04 -8.44
CA ILE A 310 -12.06 -4.70 -7.84
C ILE A 310 -10.90 -4.40 -6.91
N HIS A 311 -10.60 -5.32 -5.98
CA HIS A 311 -9.55 -5.15 -4.97
C HIS A 311 -8.18 -4.85 -5.59
N TYR A 312 -7.75 -5.63 -6.59
CA TYR A 312 -6.46 -5.38 -7.25
C TYR A 312 -6.47 -4.13 -8.13
N ALA A 313 -7.60 -3.76 -8.72
CA ALA A 313 -7.71 -2.49 -9.44
C ALA A 313 -7.61 -1.28 -8.50
N ILE A 314 -8.16 -1.35 -7.28
CA ILE A 314 -7.98 -0.32 -6.24
C ILE A 314 -6.51 -0.25 -5.80
N ILE A 315 -5.86 -1.39 -5.55
CA ILE A 315 -4.42 -1.44 -5.22
C ILE A 315 -3.59 -0.77 -6.31
N ASP A 316 -3.87 -1.04 -7.58
CA ASP A 316 -3.18 -0.41 -8.69
C ASP A 316 -3.43 1.10 -8.77
N LEU A 317 -4.67 1.55 -8.55
CA LEU A 317 -5.03 2.98 -8.53
C LEU A 317 -4.33 3.73 -7.38
N MET A 318 -4.18 3.08 -6.23
CA MET A 318 -3.57 3.67 -5.04
C MET A 318 -2.06 3.46 -4.95
N ASP A 319 -1.45 2.71 -5.88
CA ASP A 319 -0.04 2.28 -5.78
C ASP A 319 0.24 1.52 -4.46
N GLY A 320 -0.76 0.81 -3.96
CA GLY A 320 -0.84 0.27 -2.59
C GLY A 320 -0.35 -1.18 -2.45
N TYR A 321 0.74 -1.55 -3.11
CA TYR A 321 1.21 -2.94 -3.21
C TYR A 321 1.62 -3.58 -1.88
N HIS A 322 1.83 -2.79 -0.83
CA HIS A 322 2.14 -3.32 0.50
C HIS A 322 0.98 -4.14 1.09
N ALA A 323 -0.26 -3.91 0.63
CA ALA A 323 -1.45 -4.60 1.11
C ALA A 323 -1.54 -6.07 0.65
N VAL A 324 -0.78 -6.47 -0.39
CA VAL A 324 -0.81 -7.84 -0.94
C VAL A 324 0.30 -8.73 -0.35
N GLY A 325 0.34 -10.00 -0.76
CA GLY A 325 1.34 -10.95 -0.29
C GLY A 325 1.13 -11.31 1.19
N TYR A 326 2.15 -11.08 2.03
CA TYR A 326 2.14 -11.45 3.44
C TYR A 326 1.09 -10.72 4.29
N ASN A 327 0.63 -9.54 3.82
CA ASN A 327 -0.38 -8.73 4.50
C ASN A 327 -1.81 -9.07 4.08
N SER A 328 -1.99 -10.02 3.14
CA SER A 328 -3.30 -10.37 2.61
C SER A 328 -4.19 -10.99 3.70
N VAL A 329 -5.37 -10.40 3.87
CA VAL A 329 -6.46 -10.91 4.71
C VAL A 329 -7.66 -11.23 3.84
N PHE A 330 -8.37 -12.28 4.20
CA PHE A 330 -9.48 -12.82 3.43
C PHE A 330 -10.65 -13.20 4.32
N TYR A 331 -11.84 -13.18 3.75
CA TYR A 331 -13.08 -13.65 4.35
C TYR A 331 -13.65 -14.80 3.52
N PHE A 332 -13.85 -15.95 4.16
CA PHE A 332 -14.57 -17.06 3.57
C PHE A 332 -16.06 -16.93 3.88
N ASN A 333 -16.81 -16.50 2.87
CA ASN A 333 -18.23 -16.19 2.97
C ASN A 333 -19.05 -17.49 3.10
N PRO A 334 -19.79 -17.68 4.21
CA PRO A 334 -20.49 -18.92 4.48
C PRO A 334 -21.76 -19.12 3.63
N ILE A 335 -22.21 -18.09 2.91
CA ILE A 335 -23.40 -18.11 2.05
C ILE A 335 -23.01 -18.52 0.63
N THR A 336 -21.97 -17.90 0.07
CA THR A 336 -21.50 -18.19 -1.29
C THR A 336 -20.48 -19.32 -1.33
N ASN A 337 -19.83 -19.63 -0.20
CA ASN A 337 -18.62 -20.44 -0.12
C ASN A 337 -17.49 -19.90 -1.01
N LEU A 338 -17.43 -18.59 -1.21
CA LEU A 338 -16.34 -17.92 -1.90
C LEU A 338 -15.47 -17.14 -0.90
N ILE A 339 -14.20 -17.03 -1.25
CA ILE A 339 -13.20 -16.23 -0.56
C ILE A 339 -13.25 -14.82 -1.15
N GLU A 340 -13.31 -13.83 -0.29
CA GLU A 340 -13.34 -12.41 -0.61
C GLU A 340 -12.12 -11.72 0.01
N PRO A 341 -11.53 -10.70 -0.65
CA PRO A 341 -10.43 -9.93 -0.09
C PRO A 341 -10.90 -8.98 1.02
N ILE A 342 -10.04 -8.76 2.02
CA ILE A 342 -10.13 -7.66 2.97
C ILE A 342 -8.79 -6.94 2.94
N THR A 343 -8.77 -5.69 2.47
CA THR A 343 -7.53 -4.91 2.36
C THR A 343 -7.18 -4.25 3.67
N ARG A 344 -5.89 -4.02 3.86
CA ARG A 344 -5.31 -3.16 4.89
C ARG A 344 -3.89 -2.78 4.47
N GLU A 345 -3.36 -1.74 5.08
CA GLU A 345 -1.96 -1.31 4.95
C GLU A 345 -1.57 -1.00 3.50
N TYR A 346 -2.31 -0.08 2.86
CA TYR A 346 -1.99 0.39 1.50
C TYR A 346 -0.55 0.92 1.42
N ASN A 347 -0.13 1.68 2.44
CA ASN A 347 1.24 2.18 2.61
C ASN A 347 1.80 2.87 1.35
N SER A 348 1.02 3.81 0.83
CA SER A 348 1.30 4.53 -0.42
C SER A 348 0.90 6.01 -0.31
N LEU A 349 1.03 6.74 -1.42
CA LEU A 349 0.54 8.12 -1.58
C LEU A 349 1.12 9.09 -0.55
N TYR A 350 2.44 9.33 -0.60
CA TYR A 350 3.09 10.39 0.16
C TYR A 350 4.12 11.15 -0.68
N TYR A 351 4.17 12.48 -0.51
CA TYR A 351 5.00 13.33 -1.37
C TYR A 351 6.49 12.99 -1.33
N SER A 352 7.00 12.48 -0.20
CA SER A 352 8.42 12.13 -0.06
C SER A 352 8.87 10.95 -0.93
N GLN A 353 7.94 10.16 -1.48
CA GLN A 353 8.20 9.11 -2.48
C GLN A 353 8.09 9.61 -3.92
N GLY A 354 7.57 10.82 -4.15
CA GLY A 354 7.21 11.31 -5.48
C GLY A 354 5.91 10.67 -6.02
N PRO A 355 5.52 11.01 -7.26
CA PRO A 355 4.37 10.41 -7.91
C PRO A 355 4.53 8.88 -8.06
N PRO A 356 3.43 8.12 -8.06
CA PRO A 356 3.48 6.68 -8.26
C PRO A 356 4.11 6.36 -9.61
N TYR A 357 4.83 5.24 -9.71
CA TYR A 357 5.47 4.81 -10.96
C TYR A 357 5.56 3.27 -11.08
N GLY A 358 4.99 2.55 -10.11
CA GLY A 358 5.10 1.10 -10.00
C GLY A 358 4.34 0.35 -11.09
N PRO A 359 4.71 -0.93 -11.34
CA PRO A 359 4.01 -1.71 -12.32
C PRO A 359 2.65 -2.23 -11.84
N LEU A 360 1.65 -2.35 -12.72
CA LEU A 360 0.35 -2.97 -12.40
C LEU A 360 0.50 -4.41 -11.92
N MET A 361 -0.47 -4.86 -11.11
CA MET A 361 -0.52 -6.21 -10.56
C MET A 361 -0.33 -7.31 -11.63
N ILE A 362 -0.93 -7.15 -12.80
CA ILE A 362 -0.83 -8.13 -13.92
C ILE A 362 0.60 -8.30 -14.47
N HIS A 363 1.49 -7.31 -14.29
CA HIS A 363 2.89 -7.42 -14.76
C HIS A 363 3.73 -8.32 -13.86
N SER A 364 3.53 -8.23 -12.54
CA SER A 364 4.37 -8.91 -11.56
C SER A 364 3.95 -10.36 -11.31
N HIS A 365 2.69 -10.72 -11.59
CA HIS A 365 2.07 -11.95 -11.09
C HIS A 365 1.64 -12.93 -12.18
N ARG A 366 2.23 -12.83 -13.37
CA ARG A 366 1.89 -13.74 -14.47
C ARG A 366 3.06 -14.63 -14.90
N THR A 367 4.27 -14.11 -14.81
CA THR A 367 5.49 -14.68 -15.41
C THR A 367 6.45 -15.34 -14.42
N GLN A 368 6.27 -15.12 -13.11
CA GLN A 368 7.12 -15.75 -12.10
C GLN A 368 6.63 -17.18 -11.82
N GLU A 369 7.54 -18.16 -11.81
CA GLU A 369 7.31 -19.38 -11.04
C GLU A 369 6.91 -18.93 -9.65
N ALA A 370 5.75 -19.40 -9.16
CA ALA A 370 5.23 -18.94 -7.90
C ALA A 370 6.28 -19.19 -6.81
N ASP A 371 6.90 -18.12 -6.32
CA ASP A 371 7.62 -18.17 -5.06
C ASP A 371 6.69 -18.86 -4.06
N ASN A 372 7.22 -19.82 -3.30
CA ASN A 372 6.48 -20.82 -2.50
C ASN A 372 5.56 -20.24 -1.39
N VAL A 373 5.36 -18.93 -1.36
CA VAL A 373 4.49 -18.21 -0.44
C VAL A 373 3.05 -18.26 -0.97
N LEU A 374 2.14 -18.88 -0.19
CA LEU A 374 0.74 -19.14 -0.56
C LEU A 374 0.01 -17.95 -1.18
N ALA A 375 0.20 -16.73 -0.64
CA ALA A 375 -0.47 -15.53 -1.15
C ALA A 375 -0.10 -15.24 -2.62
N TRP A 376 1.20 -15.24 -2.93
CA TRP A 376 1.72 -14.98 -4.28
C TRP A 376 1.30 -16.09 -5.25
N GLY A 377 1.26 -17.35 -4.79
CA GLY A 377 0.75 -18.47 -5.58
C GLY A 377 -0.72 -18.33 -6.00
N PHE A 378 -1.60 -17.82 -5.13
CA PHE A 378 -3.01 -17.58 -5.48
C PHE A 378 -3.19 -16.36 -6.38
N ILE A 379 -2.43 -15.28 -6.17
CA ILE A 379 -2.46 -14.11 -7.06
C ILE A 379 -2.08 -14.54 -8.49
N ASN A 380 -1.04 -15.36 -8.64
CA ASN A 380 -0.62 -15.85 -9.96
C ASN A 380 -1.72 -16.68 -10.64
N LYS A 381 -2.37 -17.58 -9.90
CA LYS A 381 -3.50 -18.37 -10.42
C LYS A 381 -4.70 -17.51 -10.81
N LEU A 382 -4.96 -16.41 -10.10
CA LEU A 382 -5.99 -15.45 -10.50
C LEU A 382 -5.64 -14.83 -11.86
N PHE A 383 -4.43 -14.30 -12.05
CA PHE A 383 -4.02 -13.69 -13.33
C PHE A 383 -3.80 -14.69 -14.49
N GLN A 384 -3.71 -15.99 -14.19
CA GLN A 384 -3.78 -17.06 -15.18
C GLN A 384 -5.24 -17.42 -15.56
N ASN A 385 -6.21 -17.08 -14.72
CA ASN A 385 -7.63 -17.29 -15.00
C ASN A 385 -8.16 -16.20 -15.97
N LYS A 386 -8.71 -16.65 -17.11
CA LYS A 386 -9.21 -15.77 -18.18
C LYS A 386 -10.37 -14.88 -17.74
N GLU A 387 -11.26 -15.40 -16.90
CA GLU A 387 -12.45 -14.68 -16.44
C GLU A 387 -12.07 -13.60 -15.44
N PHE A 388 -11.22 -13.95 -14.48
CA PHE A 388 -10.62 -12.99 -13.54
C PHE A 388 -9.92 -11.85 -14.28
N THR A 389 -9.05 -12.19 -15.24
CA THR A 389 -8.27 -11.17 -15.97
C THR A 389 -9.18 -10.21 -16.72
N ALA A 390 -10.25 -10.71 -17.36
CA ALA A 390 -11.22 -9.85 -18.04
C ALA A 390 -11.96 -8.92 -17.06
N GLN A 391 -12.38 -9.43 -15.90
CA GLN A 391 -13.02 -8.63 -14.85
C GLN A 391 -12.06 -7.56 -14.31
N TYR A 392 -10.81 -7.92 -14.01
CA TYR A 392 -9.78 -7.00 -13.54
C TYR A 392 -9.51 -5.87 -14.54
N LEU A 393 -9.36 -6.19 -15.83
CA LEU A 393 -9.16 -5.18 -16.87
C LEU A 393 -10.35 -4.23 -16.98
N LYS A 394 -11.59 -4.75 -16.87
CA LYS A 394 -12.80 -3.92 -16.84
C LYS A 394 -12.79 -2.95 -15.66
N GLN A 395 -12.34 -3.41 -14.49
CA GLN A 395 -12.20 -2.53 -13.33
C GLN A 395 -11.08 -1.50 -13.50
N LEU A 396 -9.94 -1.86 -14.09
CA LEU A 396 -8.90 -0.88 -14.43
C LEU A 396 -9.41 0.22 -15.36
N VAL A 397 -10.18 -0.13 -16.39
CA VAL A 397 -10.80 0.88 -17.30
C VAL A 397 -11.76 1.79 -16.53
N LYS A 398 -12.61 1.22 -15.67
CA LYS A 398 -13.55 2.00 -14.84
C LYS A 398 -12.81 2.96 -13.90
N LEU A 399 -11.86 2.45 -13.12
CA LEU A 399 -11.16 3.19 -12.08
C LEU A 399 -10.14 4.19 -12.64
N SER A 400 -9.66 3.98 -13.87
CA SER A 400 -8.76 4.92 -14.56
C SER A 400 -9.48 6.06 -15.28
N ASP A 401 -10.81 6.04 -15.37
CA ASP A 401 -11.57 7.19 -15.89
C ASP A 401 -11.48 8.37 -14.91
N LYS A 402 -11.03 9.54 -15.37
CA LYS A 402 -10.98 10.76 -14.56
C LYS A 402 -12.31 11.05 -13.85
N LYS A 403 -13.43 10.80 -14.54
CA LYS A 403 -14.78 10.99 -14.00
C LYS A 403 -15.02 10.15 -12.74
N TYR A 404 -14.46 8.95 -12.66
CA TYR A 404 -14.59 8.08 -11.49
C TYR A 404 -14.03 8.74 -10.22
N LEU A 405 -12.81 9.30 -10.30
CA LEU A 405 -12.22 10.00 -9.15
C LEU A 405 -12.91 11.32 -8.86
N ASP A 406 -13.34 12.06 -9.88
CA ASP A 406 -14.10 13.29 -9.68
C ASP A 406 -15.40 13.03 -8.89
N GLU A 407 -16.16 11.99 -9.27
CA GLU A 407 -17.37 11.57 -8.57
C GLU A 407 -17.05 11.01 -7.18
N PHE A 408 -16.05 10.13 -7.05
CA PHE A 408 -15.65 9.58 -5.76
C PHE A 408 -15.33 10.67 -4.74
N PHE A 409 -14.49 11.64 -5.10
CA PHE A 409 -14.12 12.70 -4.16
C PHE A 409 -15.25 13.70 -3.90
N ALA A 410 -16.21 13.85 -4.81
CA ALA A 410 -17.41 14.62 -4.55
C ALA A 410 -18.33 13.89 -3.56
N ASP A 411 -18.50 12.57 -3.73
CA ASP A 411 -19.35 11.73 -2.87
C ASP A 411 -18.85 11.70 -1.43
N VAL A 412 -17.52 11.69 -1.23
CA VAL A 412 -16.90 11.58 0.10
C VAL A 412 -16.39 12.90 0.67
N ASP A 413 -16.69 14.05 0.04
CA ASP A 413 -16.08 15.34 0.39
C ASP A 413 -16.30 15.74 1.86
N GLU A 414 -17.52 15.53 2.38
CA GLU A 414 -17.87 15.85 3.76
C GLU A 414 -17.07 15.01 4.76
N ASP A 415 -17.08 13.68 4.59
CA ASP A 415 -16.35 12.76 5.47
C ASP A 415 -14.83 12.96 5.34
N PHE A 416 -14.31 13.11 4.11
CA PHE A 416 -12.89 13.39 3.86
C PHE A 416 -12.46 14.67 4.56
N THR A 417 -13.25 15.75 4.42
CA THR A 417 -12.98 17.04 5.06
C THR A 417 -13.04 16.94 6.58
N SER A 418 -14.01 16.20 7.12
CA SER A 418 -14.11 15.93 8.56
C SER A 418 -12.85 15.25 9.09
N GLN A 419 -12.43 14.15 8.45
CA GLN A 419 -11.26 13.36 8.86
C GLN A 419 -9.94 14.13 8.72
N ILE A 420 -9.75 14.85 7.60
CA ILE A 420 -8.49 15.60 7.39
C ILE A 420 -8.39 16.80 8.33
N ASN A 421 -9.51 17.43 8.71
CA ASN A 421 -9.51 18.51 9.69
C ASN A 421 -9.08 18.00 11.07
N ILE A 422 -9.54 16.82 11.50
CA ILE A 422 -9.07 16.19 12.75
C ILE A 422 -7.55 16.01 12.70
N LEU A 423 -7.03 15.49 11.59
CA LEU A 423 -5.60 15.29 11.40
C LEU A 423 -4.78 16.59 11.49
N TYR A 424 -5.32 17.71 10.99
CA TYR A 424 -4.65 19.02 11.04
C TYR A 424 -4.42 19.57 12.45
N ARG A 425 -5.06 19.00 13.48
CA ARG A 425 -4.78 19.35 14.88
C ARG A 425 -3.34 19.08 15.26
N GLU A 426 -2.76 18.01 14.72
CA GLU A 426 -1.36 17.64 14.95
C GLU A 426 -0.48 17.86 13.72
N PHE A 427 -1.03 17.72 12.53
CA PHE A 427 -0.27 17.78 11.26
C PHE A 427 -0.79 18.87 10.33
N PRO A 428 -0.75 20.17 10.70
CA PRO A 428 -1.30 21.25 9.86
C PRO A 428 -0.55 21.42 8.53
N PHE A 429 0.69 20.93 8.44
CA PHE A 429 1.47 20.90 7.21
C PHE A 429 1.10 19.75 6.27
N TYR A 430 0.34 18.75 6.72
CA TYR A 430 -0.03 17.61 5.89
C TYR A 430 -0.90 18.04 4.70
N LYS A 431 -0.67 17.40 3.56
CA LYS A 431 -1.55 17.48 2.38
C LYS A 431 -1.66 16.07 1.82
N PHE A 432 -2.89 15.62 1.61
CA PHE A 432 -3.12 14.35 0.94
C PHE A 432 -2.83 14.52 -0.57
N PRO A 433 -1.96 13.69 -1.17
CA PRO A 433 -1.56 13.85 -2.57
C PRO A 433 -2.62 13.29 -3.53
N LYS A 434 -3.80 13.91 -3.54
CA LYS A 434 -4.93 13.55 -4.42
C LYS A 434 -4.52 13.54 -5.90
N GLU A 435 -3.64 14.45 -6.31
CA GLU A 435 -3.09 14.53 -7.66
C GLU A 435 -2.36 13.26 -8.10
N TYR A 436 -1.72 12.54 -7.18
CA TYR A 436 -0.99 11.32 -7.51
C TYR A 436 -1.93 10.19 -7.97
N MET A 437 -3.16 10.16 -7.47
CA MET A 437 -4.17 9.21 -7.96
C MET A 437 -4.57 9.52 -9.41
N TYR A 438 -4.73 10.80 -9.77
CA TYR A 438 -5.01 11.18 -11.17
C TYR A 438 -3.82 10.92 -12.10
N GLU A 439 -2.59 11.12 -11.64
CA GLU A 439 -1.41 10.70 -12.41
C GLU A 439 -1.37 9.17 -12.57
N ARG A 440 -1.78 8.41 -11.54
CA ARG A 440 -1.89 6.96 -11.63
C ARG A 440 -2.93 6.52 -12.65
N GLN A 441 -4.07 7.20 -12.75
CA GLN A 441 -5.06 6.97 -13.81
C GLN A 441 -4.45 7.11 -15.21
N LYS A 442 -3.66 8.17 -15.46
CA LYS A 442 -2.98 8.38 -16.74
C LYS A 442 -1.99 7.26 -17.05
N GLN A 443 -1.27 6.77 -16.04
CA GLN A 443 -0.34 5.64 -16.20
C GLN A 443 -1.08 4.36 -16.57
N ILE A 444 -2.18 4.04 -15.86
CA ILE A 444 -3.03 2.89 -16.19
C ILE A 444 -3.54 3.00 -17.63
N ILE A 445 -4.05 4.17 -18.04
CA ILE A 445 -4.49 4.41 -19.43
C ILE A 445 -3.34 4.22 -20.42
N GLY A 446 -2.16 4.77 -20.11
CA GLY A 446 -0.96 4.62 -20.94
C GLY A 446 -0.60 3.15 -21.17
N TRP A 447 -0.71 2.33 -20.13
CA TRP A 447 -0.45 0.89 -20.21
C TRP A 447 -1.50 0.13 -21.01
N LEU A 448 -2.78 0.49 -20.86
CA LEU A 448 -3.87 -0.12 -21.64
C LEU A 448 -3.83 0.27 -23.12
N ASN A 449 -3.19 1.39 -23.45
CA ASN A 449 -3.06 1.91 -24.82
C ASN A 449 -1.68 1.68 -25.45
N GLN A 450 -0.73 1.06 -24.73
CA GLN A 450 0.59 0.79 -25.27
C GLN A 450 0.53 -0.17 -26.47
N ASP A 451 1.57 -0.14 -27.31
CA ASP A 451 1.77 -1.13 -28.36
C ASP A 451 1.96 -2.51 -27.73
N LEU A 452 1.21 -3.48 -28.24
CA LEU A 452 1.25 -4.84 -27.75
C LEU A 452 2.14 -5.63 -28.72
N HIS A 453 3.22 -6.21 -28.21
CA HIS A 453 4.06 -7.07 -29.02
C HIS A 453 3.31 -8.37 -29.35
N VAL A 454 2.64 -8.39 -30.50
CA VAL A 454 1.96 -9.56 -31.04
C VAL A 454 2.60 -9.88 -32.38
N VAL A 455 3.04 -11.13 -32.55
CA VAL A 455 3.77 -11.57 -33.74
C VAL A 455 2.97 -12.65 -34.44
N ALA A 456 2.71 -12.49 -35.73
CA ALA A 456 2.11 -13.51 -36.58
C ALA A 456 3.11 -13.92 -37.65
N ASN A 457 3.40 -15.22 -37.73
CA ASN A 457 4.32 -15.81 -38.69
C ASN A 457 3.59 -16.76 -39.65
N VAL A 458 4.05 -16.83 -40.91
CA VAL A 458 3.49 -17.77 -41.92
C VAL A 458 4.49 -18.86 -42.27
N ASP A 459 4.02 -20.11 -42.25
CA ASP A 459 4.72 -21.28 -42.82
C ASP A 459 4.20 -21.57 -44.22
N GLU A 460 5.07 -21.48 -45.22
CA GLU A 460 4.79 -21.85 -46.62
C GLU A 460 5.11 -23.32 -46.85
N ASP A 461 4.23 -24.22 -46.40
CA ASP A 461 4.41 -25.66 -46.66
C ASP A 461 3.70 -26.13 -47.95
N ASN A 462 2.65 -25.44 -48.41
CA ASN A 462 1.90 -25.81 -49.63
C ASN A 462 1.28 -24.60 -50.33
N LEU A 463 1.38 -24.55 -51.67
CA LEU A 463 0.92 -23.49 -52.59
C LEU A 463 -0.60 -23.14 -52.54
N ALA A 464 -1.37 -23.69 -51.61
CA ALA A 464 -2.82 -23.48 -51.50
C ALA A 464 -3.31 -23.10 -50.09
N LEU A 465 -2.52 -23.34 -49.03
CA LEU A 465 -2.94 -23.18 -47.64
C LEU A 465 -1.80 -22.55 -46.84
N TYR A 466 -2.03 -21.34 -46.33
CA TYR A 466 -1.08 -20.65 -45.48
C TYR A 466 -1.36 -20.96 -44.02
N SER A 467 -0.37 -21.54 -43.32
CA SER A 467 -0.44 -21.77 -41.87
C SER A 467 0.06 -20.53 -41.15
N ILE A 468 -0.85 -19.80 -40.50
CA ILE A 468 -0.52 -18.60 -39.74
C ILE A 468 -0.42 -18.97 -38.26
N LYS A 469 0.74 -18.70 -37.67
CA LYS A 469 1.04 -18.88 -36.25
C LYS A 469 1.14 -17.53 -35.57
N LEU A 470 0.21 -17.23 -34.67
CA LEU A 470 0.19 -15.99 -33.89
C LEU A 470 0.63 -16.25 -32.45
N ILE A 471 1.56 -15.45 -31.96
CA ILE A 471 2.10 -15.49 -30.59
C ILE A 471 1.80 -14.15 -29.91
N ASN A 472 1.14 -14.21 -28.75
CA ASN A 472 0.91 -13.03 -27.92
C ASN A 472 2.07 -12.84 -26.93
N ASN A 473 3.03 -11.97 -27.28
CA ASN A 473 4.14 -11.59 -26.38
C ASN A 473 3.79 -10.41 -25.46
N SER A 474 2.55 -9.91 -25.51
CA SER A 474 2.09 -8.86 -24.60
C SER A 474 1.72 -9.41 -23.23
N LEU A 475 1.55 -8.54 -22.23
CA LEU A 475 1.13 -8.90 -20.88
C LEU A 475 -0.39 -9.03 -20.73
N PHE A 476 -1.15 -8.70 -21.78
CA PHE A 476 -2.62 -8.69 -21.77
C PHE A 476 -3.19 -9.81 -22.65
N PRO A 477 -4.31 -10.46 -22.23
CA PRO A 477 -5.07 -11.30 -23.15
C PRO A 477 -5.52 -10.46 -24.34
N ILE A 478 -5.32 -10.98 -25.55
CA ILE A 478 -5.76 -10.32 -26.78
C ILE A 478 -6.92 -11.09 -27.40
N GLU A 479 -7.80 -10.36 -28.04
CA GLU A 479 -8.83 -10.87 -28.94
C GLU A 479 -8.38 -10.53 -30.36
N LEU A 480 -8.14 -11.56 -31.16
CA LEU A 480 -7.89 -11.43 -32.59
C LEU A 480 -9.23 -11.20 -33.27
N ILE A 481 -9.36 -10.10 -34.03
CA ILE A 481 -10.63 -9.64 -34.61
C ILE A 481 -10.76 -10.09 -36.06
N ASN A 482 -9.74 -9.84 -36.87
CA ASN A 482 -9.72 -10.26 -38.26
C ASN A 482 -8.29 -10.38 -38.79
N ILE A 483 -8.19 -11.02 -39.94
CA ILE A 483 -7.01 -11.02 -40.81
C ILE A 483 -7.46 -10.57 -42.18
N PHE A 484 -6.71 -9.64 -42.75
CA PHE A 484 -7.11 -8.99 -43.98
C PHE A 484 -5.92 -8.68 -44.88
N SER A 485 -6.15 -8.63 -46.18
CA SER A 485 -5.16 -8.14 -47.13
C SER A 485 -5.14 -6.61 -47.15
N SER A 486 -4.00 -6.01 -47.50
CA SER A 486 -3.82 -4.55 -47.54
C SER A 486 -4.78 -3.82 -48.49
N ASP A 487 -5.29 -4.52 -49.51
CA ASP A 487 -6.31 -4.05 -50.45
C ASP A 487 -7.76 -4.38 -50.01
N GLN A 488 -7.93 -5.01 -48.84
CA GLN A 488 -9.20 -5.48 -48.25
C GLN A 488 -10.02 -6.44 -49.12
N ASN A 489 -9.40 -7.04 -50.15
CA ASN A 489 -10.06 -8.05 -50.98
C ASN A 489 -10.22 -9.40 -50.26
N LEU A 490 -9.50 -9.60 -49.15
CA LEU A 490 -9.66 -10.72 -48.24
C LEU A 490 -9.84 -10.20 -46.82
N GLU A 491 -10.88 -10.66 -46.13
CA GLU A 491 -11.11 -10.41 -44.71
C GLU A 491 -11.71 -11.66 -44.06
N THR A 492 -11.02 -12.21 -43.06
CA THR A 492 -11.50 -13.35 -42.27
C THR A 492 -11.63 -12.93 -40.82
N PHE A 493 -12.87 -12.91 -40.32
CA PHE A 493 -13.14 -12.60 -38.92
C PHE A 493 -12.76 -13.77 -38.01
N LEU A 494 -12.07 -13.43 -36.94
CA LEU A 494 -11.63 -14.33 -35.90
C LEU A 494 -12.22 -13.83 -34.59
N ASN A 495 -12.50 -14.75 -33.66
CA ASN A 495 -12.95 -14.42 -32.31
C ASN A 495 -12.10 -15.19 -31.28
N ASN A 496 -10.82 -15.38 -31.63
CA ASN A 496 -9.90 -16.18 -30.86
C ASN A 496 -9.25 -15.32 -29.78
N ILE A 497 -9.30 -15.82 -28.55
CA ILE A 497 -8.63 -15.20 -27.41
C ILE A 497 -7.26 -15.86 -27.26
N VAL A 498 -6.21 -15.06 -27.35
CA VAL A 498 -4.83 -15.52 -27.16
C VAL A 498 -4.31 -14.96 -25.85
N LEU A 499 -4.11 -15.83 -24.88
CA LEU A 499 -3.54 -15.45 -23.58
C LEU A 499 -2.04 -15.11 -23.75
N PRO A 500 -1.49 -14.19 -22.93
CA PRO A 500 -0.05 -13.91 -22.91
C PRO A 500 0.84 -15.14 -22.83
N GLY A 501 1.91 -15.11 -23.63
CA GLY A 501 2.86 -16.20 -23.80
C GLY A 501 2.25 -17.44 -24.47
N LYS A 502 1.02 -17.38 -24.98
CA LYS A 502 0.39 -18.46 -25.73
C LYS A 502 0.41 -18.16 -27.22
N GLU A 503 0.32 -19.25 -27.97
CA GLU A 503 0.24 -19.26 -29.42
C GLU A 503 -1.09 -19.85 -29.88
N ILE A 504 -1.52 -19.43 -31.06
CA ILE A 504 -2.60 -20.04 -31.81
C ILE A 504 -2.15 -20.22 -33.26
N SER A 505 -2.60 -21.30 -33.89
CA SER A 505 -2.40 -21.53 -35.31
C SER A 505 -3.76 -21.67 -36.00
N PHE A 506 -3.87 -21.11 -37.20
CA PHE A 506 -5.03 -21.28 -38.06
C PHE A 506 -4.58 -21.25 -39.52
N SER A 507 -5.37 -21.88 -40.39
CA SER A 507 -5.08 -21.97 -41.82
C SER A 507 -5.97 -21.00 -42.59
N LEU A 508 -5.41 -20.39 -43.63
CA LEU A 508 -6.12 -19.48 -44.52
C LEU A 508 -5.96 -19.96 -45.97
N ASP A 509 -7.08 -20.14 -46.67
CA ASP A 509 -7.12 -20.34 -48.11
C ASP A 509 -6.98 -18.96 -48.77
N LEU A 510 -5.88 -18.72 -49.50
CA LEU A 510 -5.70 -17.45 -50.22
C LEU A 510 -6.24 -17.53 -51.64
N GLU A 511 -6.90 -16.46 -52.07
CA GLU A 511 -7.19 -16.27 -53.49
C GLU A 511 -5.88 -16.07 -54.29
N PRO A 512 -5.84 -16.41 -55.60
CA PRO A 512 -4.60 -16.48 -56.40
C PRO A 512 -3.74 -15.21 -56.48
N ASN A 513 -4.25 -14.07 -56.01
CA ASN A 513 -3.62 -12.75 -56.14
C ASN A 513 -3.18 -12.14 -54.80
N VAL A 514 -3.37 -12.81 -53.65
CA VAL A 514 -2.97 -12.29 -52.34
C VAL A 514 -1.62 -12.88 -51.95
N THR A 515 -0.62 -12.02 -51.67
CA THR A 515 0.69 -12.49 -51.18
C THR A 515 0.78 -12.37 -49.66
N VAL A 516 1.63 -13.18 -49.02
CA VAL A 516 1.84 -13.16 -47.55
C VAL A 516 2.26 -11.78 -47.05
N ASN A 517 3.04 -11.05 -47.84
CA ASN A 517 3.51 -9.71 -47.49
C ASN A 517 2.38 -8.68 -47.45
N ASP A 518 1.21 -9.00 -48.02
CA ASP A 518 0.04 -8.13 -48.04
C ASP A 518 -0.89 -8.36 -46.84
N LEU A 519 -0.63 -9.38 -46.01
CA LEU A 519 -1.49 -9.77 -44.90
C LEU A 519 -1.23 -8.93 -43.64
N ASN A 520 -2.31 -8.42 -43.09
CA ASN A 520 -2.38 -7.73 -41.81
C ASN A 520 -3.36 -8.46 -40.90
N PHE A 521 -3.26 -8.19 -39.60
CA PHE A 521 -4.24 -8.66 -38.62
C PHE A 521 -4.61 -7.55 -37.66
N SER A 522 -5.88 -7.50 -37.28
CA SER A 522 -6.34 -6.59 -36.24
C SER A 522 -6.69 -7.32 -34.95
N TYR A 523 -6.37 -6.68 -33.84
CA TYR A 523 -6.53 -7.25 -32.51
C TYR A 523 -6.74 -6.16 -31.47
N LYS A 524 -7.27 -6.54 -30.31
CA LYS A 524 -7.48 -5.63 -29.17
C LYS A 524 -7.25 -6.38 -27.86
N ILE A 525 -7.14 -5.65 -26.74
CA ILE A 525 -7.14 -6.30 -25.42
C ILE A 525 -8.52 -6.93 -25.20
N TYR A 526 -8.54 -8.22 -24.85
CA TYR A 526 -9.76 -8.96 -24.57
C TYR A 526 -10.45 -8.46 -23.29
N GLY A 527 -11.78 -8.41 -23.31
CA GLY A 527 -12.61 -8.11 -22.13
C GLY A 527 -12.84 -6.63 -21.83
N ILE A 528 -12.25 -5.71 -22.61
CA ILE A 528 -12.44 -4.26 -22.44
C ILE A 528 -12.63 -3.54 -23.78
N LYS A 529 -13.32 -2.39 -23.74
CA LYS A 529 -13.38 -1.48 -24.88
C LYS A 529 -12.08 -0.69 -24.96
N ASN A 530 -11.28 -0.95 -26.00
CA ASN A 530 -9.99 -0.31 -26.24
C ASN A 530 -9.72 -0.16 -27.74
N LEU A 531 -8.61 0.49 -28.09
CA LEU A 531 -8.18 0.70 -29.48
C LEU A 531 -7.98 -0.64 -30.19
N VAL A 532 -8.59 -0.80 -31.36
CA VAL A 532 -8.23 -1.86 -32.30
C VAL A 532 -6.88 -1.50 -32.91
N ARG A 533 -5.92 -2.40 -32.75
CA ARG A 533 -4.56 -2.29 -33.27
C ARG A 533 -4.44 -3.16 -34.51
N GLU A 534 -3.58 -2.75 -35.43
CA GLU A 534 -3.26 -3.49 -36.63
C GLU A 534 -1.76 -3.80 -36.64
N ALA A 535 -1.39 -4.97 -37.11
CA ALA A 535 0.00 -5.37 -37.30
C ALA A 535 0.14 -6.23 -38.56
N ILE A 536 1.34 -6.20 -39.14
CA ILE A 536 1.68 -7.00 -40.31
C ILE A 536 1.91 -8.46 -39.92
N VAL A 537 1.51 -9.36 -40.80
CA VAL A 537 1.92 -10.76 -40.74
C VAL A 537 3.32 -10.87 -41.37
N VAL A 538 4.26 -11.48 -40.66
CA VAL A 538 5.67 -11.56 -41.07
C VAL A 538 5.98 -12.95 -41.63
N PRO A 539 6.71 -13.09 -42.75
CA PRO A 539 7.14 -14.42 -43.19
C PRO A 539 8.12 -15.04 -42.19
N LYS A 540 8.02 -16.35 -41.94
CA LYS A 540 8.87 -17.06 -40.97
C LYS A 540 10.37 -16.90 -41.23
N SER A 541 10.78 -16.64 -42.47
CA SER A 541 12.17 -16.34 -42.87
C SER A 541 12.74 -15.03 -42.29
N PHE A 542 11.89 -14.13 -41.76
CA PHE A 542 12.28 -12.85 -41.16
C PHE A 542 12.16 -12.83 -39.63
N SER A 543 11.79 -13.94 -39.00
CA SER A 543 11.69 -14.09 -37.53
C SER A 543 13.09 -14.30 -36.92
N THR A 544 13.77 -13.23 -36.48
CA THR A 544 14.92 -13.30 -35.55
C THR A 544 14.50 -13.14 -34.10
#